data_AF-A0A6J0GEE5-F1
#
_entry.id   AF-A0A6J0GEE5-F1
#
_cell.length_a   1.000
_cell.length_b   1.000
_cell.length_c   1.000
_cell.angle_alpha   90.00
_cell.angle_beta   90.00
_cell.angle_gamma   90.00
#
_symmetry.space_group_name_H-M   'P 1'
#
loop_
_entity.id
_entity.type
_entity.pdbx_description
1 polymer ?
#
loop_
_entity_poly.entity_id
_entity_poly.type
_entity_poly.pdbx_seq_one_letter_code
_entity_poly.pdbx_strand_id
1 'polypeptide(L)'
;YSALLTKTNRIARIFSGVKEGVQRPRFISPTSQVVICMALISCQLIIVIIWLLVETPGTGKETEPDKRYIVTLKCNNRDSNMLISLTYNVLLIVLCTVYAFKTRKCPENFNEAKFIGFTMYTTCIIWLAFLPIFYVTSSDYRVQTTTMCISVSLSGTVVLGCLFTPKLHIILFQPQKNVASHRVGTARFSVAAASSSQSQGSASQYVPTVCNGREVVDSTTSSL
;
A
#
# COMPACT_ATOMS: atom_id res chain seq x y z
N TYR A 1 3.38 -0.28 7.21
CA TYR A 1 3.78 0.00 5.80
C TYR A 1 3.94 -1.24 4.93
N SER A 2 4.34 -2.40 5.48
CA SER A 2 4.54 -3.66 4.72
C SER A 2 3.34 -4.08 3.84
N ALA A 3 2.11 -3.96 4.35
CA ALA A 3 0.91 -4.27 3.57
C ALA A 3 0.69 -3.30 2.40
N LEU A 4 0.95 -2.00 2.60
CA LEU A 4 0.87 -0.98 1.54
C LEU A 4 1.91 -1.23 0.47
N LEU A 5 3.16 -1.53 0.87
CA LEU A 5 4.24 -1.90 -0.05
C LEU A 5 3.86 -3.12 -0.88
N THR A 6 3.32 -4.15 -0.24
CA THR A 6 2.89 -5.38 -0.92
C THR A 6 1.79 -5.08 -1.93
N LYS A 7 0.81 -4.24 -1.56
CA LYS A 7 -0.27 -3.82 -2.45
C LYS A 7 0.27 -3.03 -3.65
N THR A 8 1.10 -2.01 -3.43
CA THR A 8 1.66 -1.17 -4.52
C THR A 8 2.64 -1.93 -5.40
N ASN A 9 3.46 -2.82 -4.82
CA ASN A 9 4.37 -3.69 -5.55
C ASN A 9 3.62 -4.67 -6.47
N ARG A 10 2.51 -5.26 -6.01
CA ARG A 10 1.65 -6.09 -6.87
C ARG A 10 1.13 -5.30 -8.05
N ILE A 11 0.58 -4.12 -7.81
CA ILE A 11 0.03 -3.24 -8.85
C ILE A 11 1.13 -2.90 -9.86
N ALA A 12 2.32 -2.50 -9.40
CA ALA A 12 3.45 -2.21 -10.27
C ALA A 12 3.89 -3.41 -11.14
N ARG A 13 3.87 -4.63 -10.60
CA ARG A 13 4.22 -5.85 -11.34
C ARG A 13 3.19 -6.21 -12.42
N ILE A 14 1.90 -6.05 -12.12
CA ILE A 14 0.82 -6.27 -13.10
C ILE A 14 1.05 -5.35 -14.31
N PHE A 15 1.28 -4.07 -14.08
CA PHE A 15 1.48 -3.12 -15.18
C PHE A 15 2.78 -3.30 -15.95
N SER A 16 3.86 -3.70 -15.27
CA SER A 16 5.13 -3.97 -15.94
C SER A 16 5.01 -5.18 -16.87
N GLY A 17 4.33 -6.25 -16.42
CA GLY A 17 4.06 -7.42 -17.25
C GLY A 17 3.12 -7.16 -18.44
N VAL A 18 2.19 -6.21 -18.32
CA VAL A 18 1.34 -5.78 -19.45
C VAL A 18 2.16 -5.02 -20.50
N LYS A 19 3.17 -4.24 -20.08
CA LYS A 19 4.05 -3.50 -21.01
C LYS A 19 5.05 -4.38 -21.76
N GLU A 20 5.52 -5.45 -21.12
CA GLU A 20 6.60 -6.29 -21.67
C GLU A 20 6.07 -7.41 -22.60
N GLY A 21 4.76 -7.53 -22.80
CA GLY A 21 4.14 -8.35 -23.86
C GLY A 21 4.34 -9.86 -23.74
N VAL A 22 5.18 -10.34 -22.82
CA VAL A 22 5.53 -11.75 -22.66
C VAL A 22 5.56 -12.10 -21.17
N GLN A 23 4.80 -13.13 -20.83
CA GLN A 23 4.78 -13.87 -19.55
C GLN A 23 3.83 -13.38 -18.45
N ARG A 24 2.98 -14.31 -17.97
CA ARG A 24 2.15 -14.13 -16.77
C ARG A 24 3.06 -13.77 -15.59
N PRO A 25 2.87 -12.62 -14.91
CA PRO A 25 3.78 -12.22 -13.85
C PRO A 25 3.76 -13.25 -12.71
N ARG A 26 4.93 -13.81 -12.34
CA ARG A 26 5.06 -14.63 -11.12
C ARG A 26 4.73 -13.76 -9.89
N PHE A 27 4.14 -14.37 -8.87
CA PHE A 27 3.76 -13.74 -7.58
C PHE A 27 2.57 -12.75 -7.59
N ILE A 28 1.61 -12.92 -8.51
CA ILE A 28 0.31 -12.21 -8.42
C ILE A 28 -0.66 -12.90 -7.45
N SER A 29 -0.44 -14.17 -7.13
CA SER A 29 -1.34 -14.96 -6.28
C SER A 29 -1.56 -14.30 -4.90
N PRO A 30 -2.79 -14.29 -4.34
CA PRO A 30 -3.07 -13.80 -2.99
C PRO A 30 -2.15 -14.41 -1.93
N THR A 31 -1.86 -15.71 -2.03
CA THR A 31 -0.94 -16.42 -1.11
C THR A 31 0.46 -15.81 -1.14
N SER A 32 0.99 -15.51 -2.34
CA SER A 32 2.31 -14.89 -2.47
C SER A 32 2.37 -13.47 -1.92
N GLN A 33 1.26 -12.72 -1.95
CA GLN A 33 1.19 -11.38 -1.34
C GLN A 33 1.25 -11.47 0.17
N VAL A 34 0.52 -12.41 0.77
CA VAL A 34 0.56 -12.65 2.22
C VAL A 34 1.98 -13.06 2.63
N VAL A 35 2.63 -13.98 1.91
CA VAL A 35 4.00 -14.41 2.22
C VAL A 35 4.99 -13.23 2.17
N ILE A 36 4.93 -12.38 1.13
CA ILE A 36 5.80 -11.19 1.03
C ILE A 36 5.52 -10.22 2.19
N CYS A 37 4.26 -9.95 2.49
CA CYS A 37 3.88 -9.06 3.59
C CYS A 37 4.38 -9.59 4.94
N MET A 38 4.18 -10.89 5.20
CA MET A 38 4.66 -11.57 6.40
C MET A 38 6.18 -11.50 6.49
N ALA A 39 6.92 -11.76 5.41
CA ALA A 39 8.38 -11.65 5.41
C ALA A 39 8.86 -10.23 5.79
N LEU A 40 8.22 -9.18 5.24
CA LEU A 40 8.54 -7.79 5.57
C LEU A 40 8.21 -7.43 7.02
N ILE A 41 7.14 -8.00 7.59
CA ILE A 41 6.78 -7.84 9.01
C ILE A 41 7.77 -8.60 9.90
N SER A 42 8.10 -9.85 9.56
CA SER A 42 9.05 -10.68 10.27
C SER A 42 10.43 -10.04 10.33
N CYS A 43 10.87 -9.38 9.26
CA CYS A 43 12.12 -8.60 9.27
C CYS A 43 12.09 -7.49 10.34
N GLN A 44 11.01 -6.69 10.40
CA GLN A 44 10.85 -5.67 11.44
C GLN A 44 10.81 -6.30 12.85
N LEU A 45 10.10 -7.42 13.02
CA LEU A 45 10.03 -8.12 14.30
C LEU A 45 11.40 -8.60 14.75
N ILE A 46 12.20 -9.17 13.85
CA ILE A 46 13.57 -9.61 14.17
C ILE A 46 14.42 -8.43 14.62
N ILE A 47 14.36 -7.29 13.89
CA ILE A 47 15.07 -6.06 14.27
C ILE A 47 14.67 -5.61 15.68
N VAL A 48 13.37 -5.58 15.98
CA VAL A 48 12.84 -5.17 17.30
C VAL A 48 13.20 -6.19 18.40
N ILE A 49 13.20 -7.48 18.11
CA ILE A 49 13.60 -8.51 19.08
C ILE A 49 15.09 -8.36 19.41
N ILE A 50 15.96 -8.25 18.40
CA ILE A 50 17.39 -8.01 18.59
C ILE A 50 17.60 -6.74 19.41
N TRP A 51 16.85 -5.68 19.08
CA TRP A 51 16.85 -4.42 19.82
C TRP A 51 16.57 -4.63 21.32
N LEU A 52 15.46 -5.30 21.65
CA LEU A 52 15.05 -5.57 23.04
C LEU A 52 16.00 -6.51 23.81
N LEU A 53 16.75 -7.35 23.09
CA LEU A 53 17.76 -8.22 23.69
C LEU A 53 19.03 -7.44 24.05
N VAL A 54 19.48 -6.55 23.16
CA VAL A 54 20.65 -5.68 23.39
C VAL A 54 20.35 -4.64 24.46
N GLU A 55 19.18 -4.01 24.38
CA GLU A 55 18.70 -3.05 25.37
C GLU A 55 17.48 -3.61 26.08
N THR A 56 17.76 -4.33 27.16
CA THR A 56 16.72 -4.91 28.00
C THR A 56 15.83 -3.81 28.55
N PRO A 57 14.49 -3.91 28.39
CA PRO A 57 13.57 -2.89 28.87
C PRO A 57 13.67 -2.76 30.39
N GLY A 58 13.95 -1.54 30.85
CA GLY A 58 14.05 -1.20 32.26
C GLY A 58 13.52 0.19 32.54
N THR A 59 13.50 0.59 33.80
CA THR A 59 13.10 1.93 34.23
C THR A 59 14.32 2.68 34.75
N GLY A 60 14.53 3.88 34.21
CA GLY A 60 15.50 4.86 34.70
C GLY A 60 14.79 5.93 35.52
N LYS A 61 15.42 6.38 36.61
CA LYS A 61 14.99 7.55 37.37
C LYS A 61 15.93 8.68 37.04
N GLU A 62 15.41 9.76 36.48
CA GLU A 62 16.17 10.99 36.24
C GLU A 62 15.59 12.12 37.08
N THR A 63 16.49 12.83 37.75
CA THR A 63 16.16 14.06 38.49
C THR A 63 16.86 15.20 37.77
N GLU A 64 16.07 16.14 37.26
CA GLU A 64 16.61 17.31 36.57
C GLU A 64 17.38 18.18 37.60
N PRO A 65 18.62 18.62 37.31
CA PRO A 65 19.46 19.34 38.28
C PRO A 65 18.78 20.60 38.85
N ASP A 66 17.95 21.25 38.02
CA ASP A 66 17.23 22.49 38.31
C ASP A 66 15.92 22.27 39.09
N LYS A 67 15.33 21.06 39.03
CA LYS A 67 14.04 20.72 39.64
C LYS A 67 14.13 19.47 40.51
N ARG A 68 14.95 19.54 41.55
CA ARG A 68 15.18 18.42 42.50
C ARG A 68 13.94 17.89 43.21
N TYR A 69 12.83 18.63 43.22
CA TYR A 69 11.54 18.17 43.77
C TYR A 69 10.72 17.30 42.82
N ILE A 70 11.13 17.17 41.54
CA ILE A 70 10.43 16.37 40.52
C ILE A 70 11.31 15.16 40.17
N VAL A 71 10.79 13.95 40.44
CA VAL A 71 11.43 12.70 40.00
C VAL A 71 10.75 12.22 38.74
N THR A 72 11.49 12.15 37.63
CA THR A 72 10.97 11.67 36.36
C THR A 72 11.33 10.20 36.19
N LEU A 73 10.30 9.36 36.04
CA LEU A 73 10.48 7.96 35.66
C LEU A 73 10.46 7.85 34.14
N LYS A 74 11.55 7.38 33.54
CA LYS A 74 11.66 7.15 32.10
C LYS A 74 11.92 5.66 31.83
N CYS A 75 11.55 5.20 30.64
CA CYS A 75 12.08 3.93 30.15
C CYS A 75 13.57 4.10 29.91
N ASN A 76 14.38 3.13 30.33
CA ASN A 76 15.83 3.12 30.10
C ASN A 76 16.10 2.84 28.62
N ASN A 77 16.15 3.90 27.81
CA ASN A 77 16.41 3.87 26.38
C ASN A 77 17.23 5.10 26.01
N ARG A 78 18.23 4.98 25.14
CA ARG A 78 18.94 6.16 24.63
C ARG A 78 18.12 6.83 23.53
N ASP A 79 18.20 8.14 23.39
CA ASP A 79 17.43 8.85 22.34
C ASP A 79 17.83 8.42 20.91
N SER A 80 19.13 8.13 20.69
CA SER A 80 19.66 7.65 19.40
C SER A 80 19.04 6.33 18.96
N ASN A 81 18.68 5.50 19.91
CA ASN A 81 18.17 4.16 19.70
C ASN A 81 16.73 4.16 19.18
N MET A 82 15.94 5.13 19.64
CA MET A 82 14.60 5.34 19.13
C MET A 82 14.64 5.64 17.63
N LEU A 83 15.54 6.51 17.17
CA LEU A 83 15.70 6.81 15.73
C LEU A 83 16.18 5.61 14.92
N ILE A 84 17.11 4.82 15.46
CA ILE A 84 17.60 3.61 14.80
C ILE A 84 16.44 2.63 14.56
N SER A 85 15.56 2.44 15.54
CA SER A 85 14.38 1.56 15.40
C SER A 85 13.38 2.03 14.33
N LEU A 86 13.36 3.33 14.02
CA LEU A 86 12.52 3.93 12.99
C LEU A 86 13.08 3.79 11.57
N THR A 87 14.38 3.50 11.42
CA THR A 87 15.08 3.51 10.13
C THR A 87 14.43 2.55 9.12
N TYR A 88 14.08 1.35 9.55
CA TYR A 88 13.40 0.39 8.67
C TYR A 88 11.99 0.86 8.27
N ASN A 89 11.26 1.53 9.16
CA ASN A 89 9.97 2.12 8.83
C ASN A 89 10.12 3.21 7.76
N VAL A 90 11.11 4.10 7.90
CA VAL A 90 11.43 5.13 6.92
C VAL A 90 11.80 4.51 5.57
N LEU A 91 12.63 3.47 5.56
CA LEU A 91 12.97 2.72 4.34
C LEU A 91 11.71 2.16 3.67
N LEU A 92 10.82 1.53 4.44
CA LEU A 92 9.55 1.01 3.90
C LEU A 92 8.69 2.12 3.30
N ILE A 93 8.63 3.29 3.94
CA ILE A 93 7.87 4.44 3.44
C ILE A 93 8.44 4.94 2.11
N VAL A 94 9.77 5.10 2.02
CA VAL A 94 10.45 5.50 0.78
C VAL A 94 10.16 4.50 -0.35
N LEU A 95 10.33 3.20 -0.09
CA LEU A 95 10.01 2.17 -1.07
C LEU A 95 8.54 2.22 -1.50
N CYS A 96 7.61 2.36 -0.54
CA CYS A 96 6.18 2.48 -0.85
C CYS A 96 5.91 3.67 -1.76
N THR A 97 6.57 4.81 -1.54
CA THR A 97 6.43 6.03 -2.34
C THR A 97 6.98 5.87 -3.74
N VAL A 98 8.15 5.24 -3.89
CA VAL A 98 8.71 4.91 -5.22
C VAL A 98 7.74 4.03 -6.01
N TYR A 99 7.21 2.96 -5.41
CA TYR A 99 6.23 2.10 -6.07
C TYR A 99 4.91 2.83 -6.34
N ALA A 100 4.42 3.64 -5.41
CA ALA A 100 3.22 4.46 -5.62
C ALA A 100 3.39 5.39 -6.81
N PHE A 101 4.55 6.03 -6.97
CA PHE A 101 4.85 6.87 -8.13
C PHE A 101 4.83 6.08 -9.43
N LYS A 102 5.43 4.89 -9.48
CA LYS A 102 5.39 4.01 -10.66
C LYS A 102 3.95 3.63 -11.03
N THR A 103 3.08 3.40 -10.05
CA THR A 103 1.68 3.04 -10.30
C THR A 103 0.80 4.20 -10.80
N ARG A 104 1.22 5.46 -10.68
CA ARG A 104 0.45 6.62 -11.18
C ARG A 104 0.35 6.70 -12.70
N LYS A 105 1.32 6.13 -13.41
CA LYS A 105 1.32 6.11 -14.88
C LYS A 105 0.35 5.07 -15.47
N CYS A 106 -0.40 4.39 -14.63
CA CYS A 106 -1.24 3.26 -15.04
C CYS A 106 -2.72 3.67 -15.08
N PRO A 107 -3.43 3.47 -16.21
CA PRO A 107 -4.79 3.97 -16.40
C PRO A 107 -5.89 3.13 -15.73
N GLU A 108 -5.57 2.18 -14.85
CA GLU A 108 -6.57 1.28 -14.25
C GLU A 108 -7.14 1.91 -12.97
N ASN A 109 -8.42 2.32 -13.03
CA ASN A 109 -9.20 2.93 -11.95
C ASN A 109 -8.63 4.26 -11.43
N PHE A 110 -8.86 5.34 -12.19
CA PHE A 110 -8.38 6.72 -11.94
C PHE A 110 -8.61 7.29 -10.52
N ASN A 111 -9.42 6.63 -9.68
CA ASN A 111 -9.63 7.04 -8.30
C ASN A 111 -8.76 6.24 -7.29
N GLU A 112 -8.60 4.92 -7.42
CA GLU A 112 -7.92 4.11 -6.39
C GLU A 112 -6.41 4.40 -6.34
N ALA A 113 -5.75 4.50 -7.50
CA ALA A 113 -4.32 4.83 -7.56
C ALA A 113 -4.03 6.25 -7.04
N LYS A 114 -4.96 7.19 -7.23
CA LYS A 114 -4.86 8.57 -6.72
C LYS A 114 -4.90 8.61 -5.20
N PHE A 115 -5.84 7.89 -4.58
CA PHE A 115 -5.92 7.80 -3.12
C PHE A 115 -4.68 7.13 -2.51
N ILE A 116 -4.18 6.05 -3.12
CA ILE A 116 -2.93 5.41 -2.67
C ILE A 116 -1.74 6.37 -2.76
N GLY A 117 -1.63 7.07 -3.88
CA GLY A 117 -0.58 8.07 -4.09
C GLY A 117 -0.66 9.22 -3.08
N PHE A 118 -1.86 9.71 -2.78
CA PHE A 118 -2.08 10.75 -1.79
C PHE A 118 -1.72 10.28 -0.38
N THR A 119 -2.17 9.10 0.02
CA THR A 119 -1.78 8.48 1.31
C THR A 119 -0.27 8.44 1.49
N MET A 120 0.44 7.92 0.48
CA MET A 120 1.89 7.76 0.59
C MET A 120 2.62 9.09 0.69
N TYR A 121 2.16 10.11 -0.03
CA TYR A 121 2.76 11.45 0.01
C TYR A 121 2.53 12.16 1.33
N THR A 122 1.30 12.15 1.82
CA THR A 122 0.95 12.74 3.12
C THR A 122 1.72 12.05 4.23
N THR A 123 1.83 10.72 4.21
CA THR A 123 2.68 9.98 5.16
C THR A 123 4.15 10.43 5.07
N CYS A 124 4.73 10.57 3.87
CA CYS A 124 6.11 11.05 3.75
C CYS A 124 6.30 12.44 4.37
N ILE A 125 5.36 13.36 4.13
CA ILE A 125 5.43 14.71 4.70
C ILE A 125 5.40 14.66 6.24
N ILE A 126 4.53 13.84 6.83
CA ILE A 126 4.45 13.66 8.28
C ILE A 126 5.80 13.18 8.84
N TRP A 127 6.40 12.17 8.21
CA TRP A 127 7.69 11.63 8.66
C TRP A 127 8.86 12.59 8.44
N LEU A 128 8.86 13.34 7.33
CA LEU A 128 9.87 14.37 7.07
C LEU A 128 9.77 15.53 8.06
N ALA A 129 8.56 15.89 8.52
CA ALA A 129 8.36 16.89 9.56
C ALA A 129 8.73 16.37 10.95
N PHE A 130 8.48 15.09 11.23
CA PHE A 130 8.83 14.45 12.49
C PHE A 130 10.34 14.47 12.77
N LEU A 131 11.18 14.17 11.77
CA LEU A 131 12.64 14.09 11.93
C LEU A 131 13.26 15.36 12.56
N PRO A 132 13.10 16.58 12.01
CA PRO A 132 13.66 17.78 12.61
C PRO A 132 13.05 18.09 13.98
N ILE A 133 11.74 17.88 14.17
CA ILE A 133 11.08 18.12 15.47
C ILE A 133 11.68 17.20 16.54
N PHE A 134 11.94 15.93 16.20
CA PHE A 134 12.56 14.97 17.10
C PHE A 134 13.93 15.42 17.59
N TYR A 135 14.78 15.93 16.69
CA TYR A 135 16.13 16.40 17.05
C TYR A 135 16.09 17.71 17.85
N VAL A 136 15.27 18.68 17.44
CA VAL A 136 15.11 19.96 18.15
C VAL A 136 14.58 19.76 19.56
N THR A 137 13.74 18.75 19.76
CA THR A 137 13.08 18.44 21.03
C THR A 137 13.85 17.42 21.86
N SER A 138 15.09 17.08 21.49
CA SER A 138 15.88 16.07 22.20
C SER A 138 16.09 16.36 23.70
N SER A 139 15.98 17.62 24.12
CA SER A 139 16.05 18.01 25.53
C SER A 139 14.80 17.72 26.35
N ASP A 140 13.62 17.52 25.73
CA ASP A 140 12.36 17.22 26.42
C ASP A 140 11.72 15.92 25.92
N TYR A 141 11.96 14.85 26.68
CA TYR A 141 11.43 13.51 26.39
C TYR A 141 9.89 13.46 26.29
N ARG A 142 9.16 14.33 27.01
CA ARG A 142 7.68 14.36 26.97
C ARG A 142 7.20 14.83 25.61
N VAL A 143 7.78 15.93 25.15
CA VAL A 143 7.42 16.51 23.86
C VAL A 143 7.86 15.56 22.74
N GLN A 144 9.07 14.97 22.83
CA GLN A 144 9.55 13.98 21.86
C GLN A 144 8.60 12.77 21.74
N THR A 145 8.21 12.18 22.87
CA THR A 145 7.28 11.03 22.91
C THR A 145 5.90 11.42 22.38
N THR A 146 5.41 12.61 22.73
CA THR A 146 4.11 13.12 22.27
C THR A 146 4.10 13.34 20.77
N THR A 147 5.13 13.97 20.20
CA THR A 147 5.27 14.18 18.76
C THR A 147 5.35 12.85 18.01
N MET A 148 6.07 11.86 18.54
CA MET A 148 6.10 10.51 17.96
C MET A 148 4.71 9.89 17.93
N CYS A 149 3.97 9.93 19.04
CA CYS A 149 2.61 9.40 19.14
C CYS A 149 1.66 10.07 18.14
N ILE A 150 1.70 11.40 18.04
CA ILE A 150 0.91 12.18 17.09
C ILE A 150 1.26 11.79 15.65
N SER A 151 2.55 11.68 15.33
CA SER A 151 3.02 11.36 13.97
C SER A 151 2.57 9.95 13.52
N VAL A 152 2.68 8.96 14.41
CA VAL A 152 2.22 7.59 14.15
C VAL A 152 0.71 7.54 14.00
N SER A 153 -0.02 8.19 14.92
CA SER A 153 -1.49 8.22 14.90
C SER A 153 -2.02 8.90 13.64
N LEU A 154 -1.46 10.07 13.30
CA LEU A 154 -1.84 10.82 12.10
C LEU A 154 -1.55 10.01 10.83
N SER A 155 -0.40 9.34 10.76
CA SER A 155 -0.07 8.46 9.64
C SER A 155 -1.07 7.31 9.51
N GLY A 156 -1.46 6.68 10.61
CA GLY A 156 -2.49 5.63 10.64
C GLY A 156 -3.85 6.14 10.17
N THR A 157 -4.28 7.29 10.66
CA THR A 157 -5.55 7.93 10.28
C THR A 157 -5.59 8.29 8.80
N VAL A 158 -4.49 8.83 8.25
CA VAL A 158 -4.38 9.13 6.81
C VAL A 158 -4.50 7.86 5.97
N VAL A 159 -3.83 6.78 6.36
CA VAL A 159 -3.91 5.49 5.66
C VAL A 159 -5.33 4.93 5.70
N LEU A 160 -5.98 4.94 6.86
CA LEU A 160 -7.34 4.46 7.02
C LEU A 160 -8.33 5.31 6.23
N GLY A 161 -8.34 6.62 6.44
CA GLY A 161 -9.27 7.53 5.79
C GLY A 161 -9.13 7.52 4.26
N CYS A 162 -7.91 7.64 3.74
CA CYS A 162 -7.73 7.73 2.29
C CYS A 162 -8.03 6.42 1.55
N LEU A 163 -7.74 5.26 2.15
CA LEU A 163 -7.90 3.97 1.47
C LEU A 163 -9.26 3.32 1.69
N PHE A 164 -9.89 3.55 2.83
CA PHE A 164 -11.15 2.90 3.19
C PHE A 164 -12.36 3.78 2.93
N THR A 165 -12.30 5.10 3.14
CA THR A 165 -13.42 6.01 2.85
C THR A 165 -14.00 5.88 1.44
N PRO A 166 -13.20 5.86 0.34
CA PRO A 166 -13.78 5.70 -1.00
C PRO A 166 -14.49 4.35 -1.19
N LYS A 167 -14.02 3.29 -0.51
CA LYS A 167 -14.63 1.96 -0.56
C LYS A 167 -15.92 1.91 0.26
N LEU A 168 -15.90 2.45 1.47
CA LEU A 168 -17.06 2.53 2.34
C LEU A 168 -18.16 3.41 1.72
N HIS A 169 -17.80 4.51 1.07
CA HIS A 169 -18.76 5.36 0.36
C HIS A 169 -19.47 4.61 -0.78
N ILE A 170 -18.73 3.82 -1.57
CA ILE A 170 -19.34 3.01 -2.64
C ILE A 170 -20.26 1.93 -2.05
N ILE A 171 -19.83 1.24 -0.99
CA ILE A 171 -20.62 0.17 -0.36
C ILE A 171 -21.92 0.71 0.26
N LEU A 172 -21.88 1.85 0.96
CA LEU A 172 -23.02 2.39 1.69
C LEU A 172 -23.96 3.21 0.81
N PHE A 173 -23.43 4.09 -0.04
CA PHE A 173 -24.23 5.09 -0.77
C PHE A 173 -24.42 4.76 -2.25
N GLN A 174 -23.62 3.85 -2.82
CA GLN A 174 -23.70 3.49 -4.24
C GLN A 174 -23.61 1.98 -4.46
N PRO A 175 -24.46 1.16 -3.81
CA PRO A 175 -24.42 -0.30 -3.92
C PRO A 175 -24.57 -0.79 -5.37
N GLN A 176 -25.23 -0.04 -6.25
CA GLN A 176 -25.34 -0.31 -7.68
C GLN A 176 -24.00 -0.36 -8.42
N LYS A 177 -22.95 0.28 -7.90
CA LYS A 177 -21.58 0.19 -8.44
C LYS A 177 -20.78 -0.98 -7.84
N ASN A 178 -21.31 -1.64 -6.81
CA ASN A 178 -20.72 -2.81 -6.16
C ASN A 178 -21.30 -4.13 -6.75
N VAL A 179 -21.49 -4.18 -8.06
CA VAL A 179 -21.84 -5.42 -8.76
C VAL A 179 -20.56 -6.11 -9.22
N ALA A 180 -20.40 -7.38 -8.87
CA ALA A 180 -19.25 -8.20 -9.25
C ALA A 180 -19.30 -8.56 -10.75
N SER A 181 -19.29 -7.58 -11.66
CA SER A 181 -19.48 -7.80 -13.09
C SER A 181 -18.29 -8.43 -13.83
N HIS A 182 -17.31 -9.00 -13.12
CA HIS A 182 -16.10 -9.61 -13.73
C HIS A 182 -15.66 -10.93 -13.09
N ARG A 183 -16.60 -11.75 -12.59
CA ARG A 183 -16.40 -13.21 -12.58
C ARG A 183 -17.11 -13.80 -13.79
N VAL A 184 -16.53 -13.62 -14.98
CA VAL A 184 -16.80 -14.55 -16.08
C VAL A 184 -16.31 -15.90 -15.58
N GLY A 185 -17.25 -16.79 -15.28
CA GLY A 185 -16.96 -18.13 -14.80
C GLY A 185 -16.03 -18.82 -15.78
N THR A 186 -14.81 -19.13 -15.33
CA THR A 186 -13.93 -20.06 -16.03
C THR A 186 -14.48 -21.46 -15.81
N ALA A 187 -15.61 -21.78 -16.45
CA ALA A 187 -16.11 -23.13 -16.53
C ALA A 187 -15.59 -23.77 -17.83
N ARG A 188 -14.55 -24.59 -17.66
CA ARG A 188 -14.23 -25.79 -18.44
C ARG A 188 -14.03 -25.62 -19.96
N PHE A 189 -12.78 -25.35 -20.36
CA PHE A 189 -12.20 -26.00 -21.54
C PHE A 189 -11.24 -27.08 -21.05
N SER A 190 -11.74 -28.29 -20.90
CA SER A 190 -10.94 -29.51 -20.91
C SER A 190 -11.48 -30.36 -22.05
N VAL A 191 -10.68 -30.37 -23.12
CA VAL A 191 -10.89 -31.06 -24.38
C VAL A 191 -10.98 -32.57 -24.13
N ALA A 192 -12.13 -33.16 -24.41
CA ALA A 192 -12.22 -34.58 -24.70
C ALA A 192 -11.99 -34.74 -26.21
N ALA A 193 -10.92 -35.44 -26.57
CA ALA A 193 -10.67 -35.87 -27.93
C ALA A 193 -11.62 -37.04 -28.25
N ALA A 194 -12.47 -36.88 -29.27
CA ALA A 194 -12.96 -37.96 -30.13
C ALA A 194 -13.66 -37.37 -31.37
N SER A 195 -13.36 -37.99 -32.51
CA SER A 195 -13.76 -37.73 -33.89
C SER A 195 -15.28 -37.65 -34.17
N SER A 196 -15.69 -36.77 -35.10
CA SER A 196 -16.30 -37.09 -36.42
C SER A 196 -17.31 -36.03 -36.91
N SER A 197 -17.03 -35.47 -38.10
CA SER A 197 -17.92 -35.05 -39.20
C SER A 197 -19.21 -34.22 -38.97
N GLN A 198 -19.33 -33.17 -39.80
CA GLN A 198 -20.52 -32.54 -40.43
C GLN A 198 -20.94 -31.09 -40.04
N SER A 199 -20.76 -30.22 -41.06
CA SER A 199 -21.66 -29.20 -41.64
C SER A 199 -22.26 -28.03 -40.83
N GLN A 200 -22.01 -26.84 -41.40
CA GLN A 200 -22.86 -25.64 -41.56
C GLN A 200 -23.32 -24.84 -40.33
N GLY A 201 -23.05 -23.53 -40.38
CA GLY A 201 -23.75 -22.52 -39.57
C GLY A 201 -22.93 -21.25 -39.35
N SER A 202 -23.20 -20.21 -40.13
CA SER A 202 -22.64 -18.86 -39.98
C SER A 202 -22.86 -18.28 -38.58
N ALA A 203 -21.78 -17.82 -37.95
CA ALA A 203 -21.82 -16.76 -36.94
C ALA A 203 -20.46 -16.07 -36.92
N SER A 204 -20.39 -14.90 -37.56
CA SER A 204 -19.22 -14.01 -37.49
C SER A 204 -19.15 -13.46 -36.07
N GLN A 205 -18.36 -14.11 -35.21
CA GLN A 205 -18.18 -13.71 -33.82
C GLN A 205 -17.23 -12.51 -33.77
N TYR A 206 -17.82 -11.32 -33.87
CA TYR A 206 -17.12 -10.06 -33.67
C TYR A 206 -16.69 -9.94 -32.20
N VAL A 207 -15.40 -10.12 -31.94
CA VAL A 207 -14.80 -9.82 -30.63
C VAL A 207 -14.22 -8.41 -30.70
N PRO A 208 -14.86 -7.37 -30.13
CA PRO A 208 -14.23 -6.07 -30.07
C PRO A 208 -13.13 -6.13 -29.00
N THR A 209 -11.88 -6.13 -29.46
CA THR A 209 -10.71 -5.88 -28.62
C THR A 209 -10.62 -4.37 -28.39
N VAL A 210 -11.19 -3.88 -27.29
CA VAL A 210 -11.06 -2.47 -26.91
C VAL A 210 -9.72 -2.27 -26.21
N CYS A 211 -8.70 -1.95 -27.00
CA CYS A 211 -7.48 -1.30 -26.53
C CYS A 211 -7.53 0.18 -26.96
N ASN A 212 -7.17 1.05 -26.02
CA ASN A 212 -6.93 2.49 -26.20
C ASN A 212 -8.17 3.37 -26.41
N GLY A 213 -8.54 4.09 -25.35
CA GLY A 213 -9.57 5.14 -25.38
C GLY A 213 -9.20 6.28 -26.31
N ARG A 214 -9.70 6.22 -27.54
CA ARG A 214 -9.84 7.37 -28.44
C ARG A 214 -11.14 7.19 -29.21
N GLU A 215 -12.20 7.85 -28.76
CA GLU A 215 -13.41 8.01 -29.56
C GLU A 215 -13.02 8.82 -30.81
N VAL A 216 -13.10 8.17 -31.97
CA VAL A 216 -13.25 8.83 -33.26
C VAL A 216 -14.64 8.45 -33.73
N VAL A 217 -15.61 9.34 -33.47
CA VAL A 217 -16.91 9.27 -34.12
C VAL A 217 -16.84 10.28 -35.25
N ASP A 218 -16.47 9.79 -36.43
CA ASP A 218 -16.83 10.49 -37.66
C ASP A 218 -18.29 10.16 -37.97
N SER A 219 -19.05 11.23 -38.11
CA SER A 219 -20.37 11.30 -38.73
C SER A 219 -20.44 10.42 -39.99
N THR A 220 -21.59 9.82 -40.27
CA THR A 220 -22.51 10.24 -41.36
C THR A 220 -23.65 9.22 -41.52
N THR A 221 -24.88 9.76 -41.60
CA THR A 221 -26.08 9.25 -42.30
C THR A 221 -26.94 8.10 -41.75
N SER A 222 -28.15 8.52 -41.34
CA SER A 222 -29.46 8.12 -41.91
C SER A 222 -30.01 6.73 -41.64
N SER A 223 -31.15 6.66 -40.95
CA SER A 223 -32.49 6.52 -41.57
C SER A 223 -33.52 6.00 -40.53
N LEU A 224 -34.67 6.69 -40.48
CA LEU A 224 -35.94 6.34 -39.80
C LEU A 224 -36.01 6.49 -38.28
#